data_AF-A0A1I4NDT5-F1
#
_entry.id   AF-A0A1I4NDT5-F1
#
_cell.length_a   1.000
_cell.length_b   1.000
_cell.length_c   1.000
_cell.angle_alpha   90.00
_cell.angle_beta   90.00
_cell.angle_gamma   90.00
#
_symmetry.space_group_name_H-M   'P 1'
#
loop_
_entity.id
_entity.type
_entity.pdbx_description
1 polymer ?
#
loop_
_entity_poly.entity_id
_entity_poly.type
_entity_poly.pdbx_seq_one_letter_code
_entity_poly.pdbx_strand_id
1 'polypeptide(L)'
;IIYILLWTVYIIYLNGSILNYYPGSLLNYHIQLFKKLNSKLRGYYNYYGLIGNYDSLEEFFNISLKILYKWLNRRSQRKSMNWDKFEEIIGWYNACKPRIVEKTNRQLRFNFA
;
A
#
# COMPACT_ATOMS: atom_id res chain seq x y z
N ILE A 1 5.81 -0.54 -25.45
CA ILE A 1 5.10 -1.78 -25.87
C ILE A 1 6.00 -3.02 -25.69
N ILE A 2 7.30 -2.95 -26.01
CA ILE A 2 8.29 -4.02 -25.74
C ILE A 2 8.43 -4.39 -24.24
N TYR A 3 8.35 -3.40 -23.33
CA TYR A 3 8.45 -3.63 -21.87
C TYR A 3 7.29 -4.41 -21.23
N ILE A 4 6.16 -4.58 -21.92
CA ILE A 4 5.00 -5.31 -21.40
C ILE A 4 5.12 -6.81 -21.70
N LEU A 5 5.80 -7.17 -22.80
CA LEU A 5 6.01 -8.57 -23.19
C LEU A 5 7.10 -9.27 -22.36
N LEU A 6 8.14 -8.55 -21.94
CA LEU A 6 9.14 -9.08 -21.00
C LEU A 6 8.56 -9.30 -19.60
N TRP A 7 7.53 -8.54 -19.21
CA TRP A 7 6.85 -8.71 -17.92
C TRP A 7 6.00 -9.98 -17.88
N THR A 8 5.47 -10.42 -19.03
CA THR A 8 4.62 -11.63 -19.10
C THR A 8 5.42 -12.94 -19.08
N VAL A 9 6.66 -12.96 -19.58
CA VAL A 9 7.53 -14.15 -19.53
C VAL A 9 8.11 -14.32 -18.12
N TYR A 10 8.39 -13.23 -17.41
CA TYR A 10 9.05 -13.23 -16.12
C TYR A 10 8.17 -13.70 -14.94
N ILE A 11 6.86 -13.49 -14.99
CA ILE A 11 5.90 -13.96 -13.96
C ILE A 11 5.73 -15.50 -13.98
N ILE A 12 6.05 -16.17 -15.09
CA ILE A 12 5.91 -17.62 -15.24
C ILE A 12 7.10 -18.39 -14.59
N TYR A 13 8.26 -17.76 -14.39
CA TYR A 13 9.49 -18.43 -13.96
C TYR A 13 9.77 -18.43 -12.44
N LEU A 14 9.00 -17.72 -11.61
CA LEU A 14 9.34 -17.49 -10.20
C LEU A 14 8.56 -18.38 -9.22
N ASN A 15 8.96 -19.64 -9.13
CA ASN A 15 8.69 -20.54 -8.00
C ASN A 15 9.85 -20.55 -6.97
N GLY A 16 10.66 -19.50 -6.91
CA GLY A 16 11.74 -19.42 -5.93
C GLY A 16 12.48 -18.08 -5.99
N SER A 17 12.54 -17.38 -4.85
CA SER A 17 13.41 -16.22 -4.59
C SER A 17 13.26 -14.99 -5.49
N ILE A 18 12.39 -14.06 -5.07
CA ILE A 18 12.03 -12.80 -5.75
C ILE A 18 13.13 -11.73 -5.68
N LEU A 19 14.17 -11.92 -4.87
CA LEU A 19 15.15 -10.87 -4.58
C LEU A 19 16.33 -10.78 -5.56
N ASN A 20 16.56 -11.75 -6.45
CA ASN A 20 17.83 -11.82 -7.21
C ASN A 20 17.75 -11.55 -8.73
N TYR A 21 16.62 -11.17 -9.32
CA TYR A 21 16.52 -11.10 -10.81
C TYR A 21 15.70 -9.91 -11.38
N TYR A 22 15.66 -8.74 -10.74
CA TYR A 22 15.05 -7.56 -11.39
C TYR A 22 16.11 -6.56 -11.89
N PRO A 23 16.21 -6.28 -13.20
CA PRO A 23 17.04 -5.18 -13.69
C PRO A 23 16.50 -3.84 -13.15
N GLY A 24 17.40 -2.97 -12.70
CA GLY A 24 17.14 -1.88 -11.75
C GLY A 24 16.06 -0.84 -12.12
N SER A 25 15.52 -0.82 -13.33
CA SER A 25 14.44 0.11 -13.73
C SER A 25 13.04 -0.38 -13.32
N LEU A 26 12.78 -1.69 -13.35
CA LEU A 26 11.46 -2.27 -13.08
C LEU A 26 11.21 -2.48 -11.58
N LEU A 27 12.25 -2.82 -10.82
CA LEU A 27 12.20 -2.95 -9.36
C LEU A 27 11.74 -1.64 -8.70
N ASN A 28 12.09 -0.51 -9.30
CA ASN A 28 11.78 0.81 -8.78
C ASN A 28 10.30 1.21 -8.92
N TYR A 29 9.54 0.66 -9.88
CA TYR A 29 8.14 1.06 -10.08
C TYR A 29 7.26 0.66 -8.89
N HIS A 30 7.35 -0.61 -8.46
CA HIS A 30 6.58 -1.11 -7.32
C HIS A 30 6.97 -0.38 -6.04
N ILE A 31 8.28 -0.18 -5.81
CA ILE A 31 8.78 0.62 -4.69
C ILE A 31 8.18 2.03 -4.70
N GLN A 32 8.17 2.71 -5.85
CA GLN A 32 7.59 4.05 -5.95
C GLN A 32 6.07 4.06 -5.77
N LEU A 33 5.36 3.05 -6.27
CA LEU A 33 3.93 2.88 -6.08
C LEU A 33 3.58 2.77 -4.58
N PHE A 34 4.27 1.88 -3.86
CA PHE A 34 4.06 1.69 -2.43
C PHE A 34 4.53 2.87 -1.59
N LYS A 35 5.61 3.56 -1.97
CA LYS A 35 6.01 4.84 -1.36
C LYS A 35 4.89 5.89 -1.48
N LYS A 36 4.26 6.00 -2.65
CA LYS A 36 3.14 6.93 -2.87
C LYS A 36 1.89 6.52 -2.08
N LEU A 37 1.53 5.24 -2.09
CA LEU A 37 0.44 4.70 -1.27
C LEU A 37 0.64 5.05 0.20
N ASN A 38 1.81 4.71 0.75
CA ASN A 38 2.13 4.96 2.16
C ASN A 38 2.11 6.44 2.53
N SER A 39 2.54 7.33 1.62
CA SER A 39 2.45 8.77 1.82
C SER A 39 0.99 9.23 1.95
N LYS A 40 0.09 8.73 1.09
CA LYS A 40 -1.34 9.05 1.13
C LYS A 40 -2.03 8.50 2.38
N LEU A 41 -1.80 7.24 2.72
CA LEU A 41 -2.34 6.61 3.94
C LEU A 41 -1.90 7.38 5.19
N ARG A 42 -0.60 7.68 5.30
CA ARG A 42 -0.05 8.45 6.42
C ARG A 42 -0.66 9.84 6.52
N GLY A 43 -0.84 10.53 5.40
CA GLY A 43 -1.51 11.84 5.37
C GLY A 43 -2.94 11.75 5.91
N TYR A 44 -3.71 10.75 5.48
CA TYR A 44 -5.07 10.52 5.96
C TYR A 44 -5.11 10.25 7.47
N TYR A 45 -4.25 9.37 7.98
CA TYR A 45 -4.19 9.08 9.42
C TYR A 45 -3.74 10.29 10.24
N ASN A 46 -2.85 11.13 9.72
CA ASN A 46 -2.44 12.33 10.44
C ASN A 46 -3.57 13.36 10.55
N TYR A 47 -4.51 13.37 9.60
CA TYR A 47 -5.64 14.30 9.59
C TYR A 47 -6.85 13.75 10.36
N TYR A 48 -7.20 12.48 10.11
CA TYR A 48 -8.41 11.84 10.65
C TYR A 48 -8.14 10.90 11.84
N GLY A 49 -6.89 10.76 12.28
CA GLY A 49 -6.46 9.88 13.37
C GLY A 49 -6.84 10.35 14.77
N LEU A 50 -8.11 10.71 14.94
CA LEU A 50 -8.71 11.15 16.19
C LEU A 50 -9.21 9.95 17.00
N ILE A 51 -9.21 10.09 18.33
CA ILE A 51 -9.76 9.07 19.24
C ILE A 51 -11.24 8.83 18.87
N GLY A 52 -11.63 7.56 18.74
CA GLY A 52 -12.99 7.17 18.34
C GLY A 52 -13.24 7.09 16.84
N ASN A 53 -12.28 7.47 15.98
CA ASN A 53 -12.42 7.37 14.52
C ASN A 53 -11.68 6.18 13.88
N TYR A 54 -11.27 5.18 14.67
CA TYR A 54 -10.46 4.06 14.16
C TYR A 54 -11.15 3.30 13.02
N ASP A 55 -12.45 3.03 13.16
CA ASP A 55 -13.22 2.25 12.19
C ASP A 55 -13.19 2.87 10.79
N SER A 56 -13.34 4.20 10.70
CA SER A 56 -13.23 4.93 9.42
C SER A 56 -11.82 4.84 8.82
N LEU A 57 -10.76 4.85 9.65
CA LEU A 57 -9.39 4.69 9.17
C LEU A 57 -9.15 3.29 8.60
N GLU A 58 -9.69 2.27 9.27
CA GLU A 58 -9.63 0.88 8.83
C GLU A 58 -10.40 0.66 7.53
N GLU A 59 -11.62 1.21 7.43
CA GLU A 59 -12.41 1.18 6.21
C GLU A 59 -11.65 1.82 5.04
N PHE A 60 -11.08 3.01 5.25
CA PHE A 60 -10.30 3.71 4.24
C PHE A 60 -9.09 2.89 3.77
N PHE A 61 -8.36 2.27 4.71
CA PHE A 61 -7.24 1.38 4.39
C PHE A 61 -7.69 0.18 3.54
N ASN A 62 -8.75 -0.51 3.96
CA ASN A 62 -9.28 -1.69 3.26
C ASN A 62 -9.77 -1.36 1.85
N ILE A 63 -10.49 -0.24 1.67
CA ILE A 63 -10.93 0.23 0.35
C ILE A 63 -9.72 0.55 -0.53
N SER A 64 -8.72 1.24 0.01
CA SER A 64 -7.49 1.59 -0.72
C SER A 64 -6.76 0.35 -1.23
N LEU A 65 -6.64 -0.69 -0.41
CA LEU A 65 -6.03 -1.96 -0.80
C LEU A 65 -6.86 -2.70 -1.87
N LYS A 66 -8.18 -2.75 -1.73
CA LYS A 66 -9.08 -3.36 -2.75
C LYS A 66 -8.98 -2.65 -4.11
N ILE A 67 -8.91 -1.32 -4.10
CA ILE A 67 -8.72 -0.51 -5.31
C ILE A 67 -7.35 -0.84 -5.94
N LEU A 68 -6.28 -0.86 -5.15
CA LEU A 68 -4.95 -1.20 -5.64
C LEU A 68 -4.92 -2.59 -6.27
N TYR A 69 -5.45 -3.60 -5.57
CA TYR A 69 -5.58 -4.97 -6.07
C TYR A 69 -6.32 -5.03 -7.41
N LYS A 70 -7.47 -4.35 -7.51
CA LYS A 70 -8.27 -4.27 -8.75
C LYS A 70 -7.45 -3.68 -9.90
N TRP A 71 -6.73 -2.59 -9.68
CA TRP A 71 -5.98 -1.91 -10.74
C TRP A 71 -4.71 -2.65 -11.15
N LEU A 72 -4.02 -3.31 -10.22
CA LEU A 72 -2.88 -4.17 -10.54
C LEU A 72 -3.31 -5.35 -11.42
N ASN A 73 -4.41 -6.02 -11.08
CA ASN A 73 -4.98 -7.11 -11.87
C ASN A 73 -5.56 -6.65 -13.23
N ARG A 74 -5.93 -5.37 -13.36
CA ARG A 74 -6.37 -4.80 -14.63
C ARG A 74 -5.19 -4.48 -15.55
N ARG A 75 -4.09 -3.97 -15.00
CA ARG A 75 -2.90 -3.56 -15.75
C ARG A 75 -2.15 -4.75 -16.36
N SER A 76 -2.22 -5.90 -15.72
CA SER A 76 -1.46 -7.09 -16.10
C SER A 76 -1.96 -7.83 -17.33
N GLN A 77 -3.09 -7.43 -17.94
CA GLN A 77 -3.80 -8.15 -19.02
C GLN A 77 -4.22 -9.61 -18.65
N ARG A 78 -3.73 -10.17 -17.54
CA ARG A 78 -4.11 -11.45 -16.93
C ARG A 78 -4.55 -11.23 -15.48
N LYS A 79 -5.74 -11.71 -15.12
CA LYS A 79 -6.23 -11.75 -13.72
C LYS A 79 -5.53 -12.87 -12.92
N SER A 80 -4.21 -12.85 -12.84
CA SER A 80 -3.43 -13.96 -12.25
C SER A 80 -3.07 -13.76 -10.78
N MET A 81 -3.22 -12.55 -10.23
CA MET A 81 -2.93 -12.29 -8.83
C MET A 81 -4.18 -12.53 -8.00
N ASN A 82 -4.14 -13.57 -7.17
CA ASN A 82 -5.13 -13.82 -6.13
C ASN A 82 -4.87 -12.92 -4.91
N TRP A 83 -5.82 -12.92 -3.97
CA TRP A 83 -5.75 -12.07 -2.79
C TRP A 83 -4.59 -12.45 -1.86
N ASP A 84 -4.32 -13.74 -1.65
CA ASP A 84 -3.26 -14.21 -0.77
C ASP A 84 -1.87 -13.71 -1.19
N LYS A 85 -1.54 -13.81 -2.49
CA LYS A 85 -0.29 -13.25 -3.04
C LYS A 85 -0.25 -11.74 -2.93
N PHE A 86 -1.40 -11.07 -3.04
CA PHE A 86 -1.45 -9.63 -2.85
C PHE A 86 -1.14 -9.26 -1.39
N GLU A 87 -1.67 -9.98 -0.40
CA GLU A 87 -1.34 -9.76 1.00
C GLU A 87 0.15 -9.95 1.31
N GLU A 88 0.80 -10.96 0.73
CA GLU A 88 2.25 -11.14 0.83
C GLU A 88 3.02 -9.91 0.31
N ILE A 89 2.63 -9.39 -0.87
CA ILE A 89 3.22 -8.19 -1.47
C ILE A 89 3.01 -6.97 -0.56
N ILE A 90 1.79 -6.78 -0.03
CA ILE A 90 1.47 -5.71 0.91
C ILE A 90 2.37 -5.80 2.16
N GLY A 91 2.62 -7.02 2.65
CA GLY A 91 3.53 -7.31 3.74
C GLY A 91 4.97 -6.91 3.44
N TRP A 92 5.52 -7.32 2.29
CA TRP A 92 6.89 -6.99 1.90
C TRP A 92 7.15 -5.49 1.73
N TYR A 93 6.19 -4.76 1.18
CA TYR A 93 6.31 -3.31 1.01
C TYR A 93 5.85 -2.50 2.24
N ASN A 94 5.47 -3.17 3.32
CA ASN A 94 5.09 -2.60 4.61
C ASN A 94 4.05 -1.47 4.47
N ALA A 95 2.85 -1.81 3.97
CA ALA A 95 1.79 -0.84 3.84
C ALA A 95 1.42 -0.21 5.20
N CYS A 96 1.26 1.12 5.21
CA CYS A 96 1.02 1.86 6.44
C CYS A 96 -0.37 1.52 7.01
N LYS A 97 -0.38 0.79 8.14
CA LYS A 97 -1.61 0.41 8.84
C LYS A 97 -2.28 1.62 9.52
N PRO A 98 -3.62 1.60 9.67
CA PRO A 98 -4.36 2.61 10.43
C PRO A 98 -3.78 2.85 11.82
N ARG A 99 -3.72 4.12 12.23
CA ARG A 99 -3.26 4.51 13.57
C ARG A 99 -4.01 5.74 14.08
N ILE A 100 -4.28 5.74 15.38
CA ILE A 100 -4.68 6.95 16.10
C ILE A 100 -3.44 7.79 16.36
N VAL A 101 -3.52 9.07 16.02
CA VAL A 101 -2.42 10.04 16.14
C VAL A 101 -2.66 11.01 17.29
N GLU A 102 -3.94 11.27 17.61
CA GLU A 102 -4.33 12.09 18.74
C GLU A 102 -3.84 11.48 20.07
N LYS A 103 -3.43 12.36 20.99
CA LYS A 103 -3.01 12.01 22.36
C LYS A 103 -3.90 12.74 23.34
N THR A 104 -4.42 12.02 24.34
CA THR A 104 -5.37 12.51 25.36
C THR A 104 -4.88 13.74 26.15
N ASN A 105 -3.57 14.03 26.15
CA ASN A 105 -2.96 15.11 26.95
C ASN A 105 -2.59 16.38 26.15
N ARG A 106 -3.23 16.66 25.01
CA ARG A 106 -3.02 17.91 24.24
C ARG A 106 -4.22 18.88 24.27
N GLN A 107 -5.05 18.82 25.31
CA GLN A 107 -6.02 19.90 25.51
C GLN A 107 -5.26 21.19 25.81
N LEU A 108 -5.52 22.23 25.01
CA LEU A 108 -5.12 23.59 25.32
C LEU A 108 -5.71 23.93 26.68
N ARG A 109 -4.86 24.08 27.70
CA ARG A 109 -5.29 24.68 28.95
C ARG A 109 -5.48 26.16 28.70
N PHE A 110 -6.72 26.56 28.47
CA PHE A 110 -7.07 27.97 28.45
C PHE A 110 -7.00 28.47 29.90
N ASN A 111 -5.92 29.17 30.23
CA ASN A 111 -5.85 29.95 31.45
C ASN A 111 -6.71 31.19 31.23
N PHE A 112 -7.96 31.14 31.68
CA PHE A 112 -8.78 32.34 31.85
C PHE A 112 -8.28 33.04 33.12
N ALA A 113 -7.40 34.02 32.93
CA ALA A 113 -6.97 34.95 33.96
C ALA A 113 -7.89 36.18 33.96
#